data_AF-A0A815RNL4-F1
#
_entry.id   AF-A0A815RNL4-F1
#
_cell.length_a   1.000
_cell.length_b   1.000
_cell.length_c   1.000
_cell.angle_alpha   90.00
_cell.angle_beta   90.00
_cell.angle_gamma   90.00
#
_symmetry.space_group_name_H-M   'P 1'
#
loop_
_entity.id
_entity.type
_entity.pdbx_description
1 polymer ?
#
loop_
_entity_poly.entity_id
_entity_poly.type
_entity_poly.pdbx_seq_one_letter_code
_entity_poly.pdbx_strand_id
1 'polypeptide(L)'
;MAWYQKLITLSAKKRGFHLVTDEILQQVPEIKQIEIGLMNVFIQHTSASLSINENAAPDVRVDMETIFNKLVPEDNSYQHLDEGKDDMPAHAKCSL
;
A
#
# COMPACT_ATOMS: atom_id res chain seq x y z
N MET A 1 10.60 27.58 7.17
CA MET A 1 10.44 26.12 7.25
C MET A 1 9.37 25.78 6.21
N ALA A 2 9.72 25.04 5.16
CA ALA A 2 8.77 24.72 4.10
C ALA A 2 7.92 23.52 4.52
N TRP A 3 6.60 23.63 4.43
CA TRP A 3 5.64 22.55 4.68
C TRP A 3 4.76 22.39 3.45
N TYR A 4 4.74 21.17 2.90
CA TYR A 4 3.92 20.83 1.74
C TYR A 4 2.93 19.75 2.14
N GLN A 5 1.67 19.91 1.73
CA GLN A 5 0.63 18.93 1.92
C GLN A 5 -0.15 18.80 0.62
N LYS A 6 -0.33 17.56 0.15
CA LYS A 6 -0.97 17.28 -1.12
C LYS A 6 -1.77 15.99 -1.04
N LEU A 7 -2.94 15.99 -1.70
CA LEU A 7 -3.66 14.77 -1.99
C LEU A 7 -3.04 14.11 -3.22
N ILE A 8 -2.60 12.86 -3.07
CA ILE A 8 -2.00 12.05 -4.13
C ILE A 8 -3.03 11.02 -4.56
N THR A 9 -3.25 10.87 -5.87
CA THR A 9 -4.14 9.84 -6.41
C THR A 9 -3.30 8.74 -7.05
N LEU A 10 -3.49 7.50 -6.61
CA LEU A 10 -2.87 6.34 -7.23
C LEU A 10 -3.85 5.72 -8.23
N SER A 11 -3.31 5.23 -9.33
CA SER A 11 -4.03 4.44 -10.33
C SER A 11 -4.53 3.13 -9.70
N ALA A 12 -5.75 2.74 -10.08
CA ALA A 12 -6.35 1.51 -9.58
C ALA A 12 -5.45 0.31 -9.89
N LYS A 13 -5.18 -0.49 -8.86
CA LYS A 13 -4.40 -1.73 -8.97
C LYS A 13 -5.30 -2.92 -8.67
N LYS A 14 -5.01 -4.06 -9.30
CA LYS A 14 -5.60 -5.35 -8.87
C LYS A 14 -5.01 -5.74 -7.51
N ARG A 15 -5.63 -6.70 -6.82
CA ARG A 15 -5.07 -7.30 -5.58
C ARG A 15 -3.60 -7.70 -5.80
N GLY A 16 -2.75 -7.43 -4.81
CA GLY A 16 -1.33 -7.78 -4.81
C GLY A 16 -0.44 -6.63 -4.36
N PHE A 17 0.88 -6.82 -4.45
CA PHE A 17 1.89 -5.80 -4.13
C PHE A 17 2.32 -5.06 -5.39
N HIS A 18 2.33 -3.73 -5.34
CA HIS A 18 2.64 -2.85 -6.48
C HIS A 18 3.67 -1.79 -6.10
N LEU A 19 4.54 -1.46 -7.05
CA LEU A 19 5.43 -0.31 -6.90
C LEU A 19 4.63 0.97 -7.18
N VAL A 20 4.71 1.91 -6.24
CA VAL A 20 4.02 3.21 -6.33
C VAL A 20 4.98 4.39 -6.14
N THR A 21 6.27 4.13 -5.95
CA THR A 21 7.29 5.16 -5.68
C THR A 21 7.32 6.23 -6.76
N ASP A 22 7.42 5.85 -8.04
CA ASP A 22 7.49 6.82 -9.14
C ASP A 22 6.20 7.61 -9.28
N GLU A 23 5.04 6.97 -9.08
CA GLU A 23 3.72 7.58 -9.16
C GLU A 23 3.50 8.62 -8.04
N ILE A 24 4.02 8.35 -6.84
CA ILE A 24 4.04 9.29 -5.72
C ILE A 24 4.99 10.45 -6.01
N LEU A 25 6.23 10.17 -6.44
CA LEU A 25 7.26 11.20 -6.67
C LEU A 25 6.91 12.15 -7.83
N GLN A 26 6.24 11.65 -8.88
CA GLN A 26 5.73 12.48 -9.97
C GLN A 26 4.70 13.51 -9.47
N GLN A 27 3.96 13.17 -8.41
CA GLN A 27 2.95 14.05 -7.83
C GLN A 27 3.53 14.99 -6.76
N VAL A 28 4.77 14.81 -6.30
CA VAL A 28 5.42 15.66 -5.29
C VAL A 28 6.78 16.18 -5.81
N PRO A 29 6.82 16.98 -6.90
CA PRO A 29 8.08 17.47 -7.46
C PRO A 29 8.88 18.38 -6.51
N GLU A 30 8.22 18.99 -5.53
CA GLU A 30 8.80 19.88 -4.52
C GLU A 30 9.84 19.17 -3.64
N ILE A 31 9.78 17.84 -3.53
CA ILE A 31 10.74 17.02 -2.78
C ILE A 31 12.18 17.24 -3.26
N LYS A 32 12.37 17.59 -4.55
CA LYS A 32 13.69 17.86 -5.14
C LYS A 32 14.36 19.12 -4.57
N GLN A 33 13.61 19.98 -3.90
CA GLN A 33 14.11 21.21 -3.28
C GLN A 33 14.47 21.01 -1.80
N ILE A 34 14.21 19.82 -1.25
CA ILE A 34 14.40 19.49 0.16
C ILE A 34 15.62 18.58 0.26
N GLU A 35 16.72 19.09 0.82
CA GLU A 35 17.91 18.28 1.07
C GLU A 35 17.73 17.36 2.29
N ILE A 36 17.11 17.90 3.35
CA ILE A 36 16.83 17.18 4.60
C ILE A 36 15.40 17.52 5.03
N GLY A 37 14.58 16.49 5.25
CA GLY A 37 13.19 16.66 5.67
C GLY A 37 12.52 15.34 6.03
N LEU A 38 11.22 15.39 6.28
CA LEU A 38 10.37 14.24 6.57
C LEU A 38 9.22 14.21 5.57
N MET A 39 9.01 13.06 4.93
CA MET A 39 7.84 12.79 4.11
C MET A 39 6.95 11.80 4.84
N ASN A 40 5.72 12.21 5.13
CA ASN A 40 4.66 11.31 5.58
C ASN A 40 3.75 10.99 4.39
N VAL A 41 3.55 9.71 4.11
CA VAL A 41 2.59 9.26 3.10
C VAL A 41 1.53 8.45 3.81
N PHE A 42 0.32 9.00 3.88
CA PHE A 42 -0.82 8.39 4.52
C PHE A 42 -1.83 7.93 3.45
N ILE A 43 -2.13 6.63 3.45
CA ILE A 43 -3.15 6.07 2.57
C ILE A 43 -4.54 6.23 3.21
N GLN A 44 -5.46 6.85 2.49
CA GLN A 44 -6.84 7.08 2.94
C GLN A 44 -7.75 5.93 2.49
N HIS A 45 -7.38 4.70 2.84
CA HIS A 45 -8.12 3.48 2.50
C HIS A 45 -8.06 2.49 3.65
N THR A 46 -9.11 1.70 3.85
CA THR A 46 -9.25 0.77 4.98
C THR A 46 -8.83 -0.66 4.66
N SER A 47 -8.75 -1.00 3.37
CA SER A 47 -8.40 -2.33 2.85
C SER A 47 -7.15 -2.31 1.96
N ALA A 48 -6.35 -1.23 2.04
CA ALA A 48 -5.06 -1.11 1.35
C ALA A 48 -4.04 -0.39 2.23
N SER A 49 -2.79 -0.84 2.21
CA SER A 49 -1.69 -0.28 3.01
C SER A 49 -0.50 0.15 2.14
N LEU A 50 0.41 0.92 2.73
CA LEU A 50 1.71 1.25 2.14
C LEU A 50 2.81 0.58 2.96
N SER A 51 3.74 -0.07 2.27
CA SER A 51 4.91 -0.72 2.88
C SER A 51 6.19 -0.29 2.18
N ILE A 52 7.30 -0.25 2.92
CA ILE A 52 8.64 -0.06 2.36
C ILE A 52 9.36 -1.41 2.38
N ASN A 53 9.85 -1.86 1.24
CA ASN A 53 10.52 -3.15 1.10
C ASN A 53 11.54 -3.11 -0.06
N GLU A 54 12.27 -4.20 -0.26
CA GLU A 54 13.21 -4.40 -1.36
C GLU A 54 12.51 -4.31 -2.73
N ASN A 55 13.18 -3.68 -3.70
CA ASN A 55 12.75 -3.60 -5.10
C ASN A 55 13.88 -4.02 -6.08
N ALA A 56 14.76 -4.93 -5.68
CA ALA A 56 15.80 -5.46 -6.58
C ALA A 56 15.29 -6.70 -7.34
N ALA A 57 14.62 -7.63 -6.65
CA ALA A 57 13.98 -8.80 -7.27
C ALA A 57 12.46 -8.61 -7.42
N PRO A 58 11.88 -8.84 -8.62
CA PRO A 58 10.43 -8.73 -8.82
C PRO A 58 9.64 -9.77 -8.00
N ASP A 59 10.29 -10.90 -7.69
CA ASP A 59 9.78 -12.06 -6.96
C ASP A 59 9.32 -11.69 -5.55
N VAL A 60 9.95 -10.68 -4.93
CA VAL A 60 9.59 -10.17 -3.58
C VAL A 60 8.10 -9.81 -3.51
N ARG A 61 7.54 -9.20 -4.56
CA ARG A 61 6.11 -8.82 -4.56
C ARG A 61 5.19 -10.04 -4.60
N VAL A 62 5.59 -11.08 -5.33
CA VAL A 62 4.85 -12.34 -5.44
C VAL A 62 4.92 -13.10 -4.12
N ASP A 63 6.10 -13.15 -3.50
CA ASP A 63 6.30 -13.81 -2.22
C ASP A 63 5.57 -13.08 -1.10
N MET A 64 5.57 -11.75 -1.08
CA MET A 64 4.79 -10.96 -0.12
C MET A 64 3.28 -11.23 -0.26
N GLU A 65 2.74 -11.26 -1.48
CA GLU A 65 1.34 -11.64 -1.70
C GLU A 65 1.08 -13.08 -1.21
N THR A 66 2.00 -14.01 -1.50
CA THR A 66 1.91 -15.41 -1.06
C THR A 66 1.91 -15.53 0.47
N ILE A 67 2.79 -14.81 1.15
CA ILE A 67 2.86 -14.78 2.62
C ILE A 67 1.57 -14.24 3.20
N PHE A 68 1.08 -13.10 2.69
CA PHE A 68 -0.14 -12.48 3.19
C PHE A 68 -1.37 -13.37 2.98
N ASN A 69 -1.45 -14.07 1.85
CA ASN A 69 -2.54 -15.01 1.59
C ASN A 69 -2.47 -16.27 2.47
N LYS A 70 -1.28 -16.66 2.95
CA LYS A 70 -1.12 -17.75 3.93
C LYS A 70 -1.46 -17.31 5.35
N LEU A 71 -1.06 -16.09 5.74
CA LEU A 71 -1.31 -15.55 7.08
C LEU A 71 -2.78 -15.16 7.27
N VAL A 72 -3.41 -14.63 6.22
CA VAL A 72 -4.81 -14.19 6.21
C VAL A 72 -5.50 -14.75 4.96
N PRO A 73 -5.94 -16.02 5.01
CA PRO A 73 -6.65 -16.68 3.90
C PRO A 73 -8.00 -16.01 3.62
N GLU A 74 -8.52 -16.10 2.39
CA GLU A 74 -9.84 -15.56 2.04
C GLU A 74 -11.00 -16.52 2.37
N ASP A 75 -10.71 -17.80 2.52
CA ASP A 75 -11.68 -18.89 2.72
C ASP A 75 -11.88 -19.26 4.19
N ASN A 76 -11.68 -18.30 5.10
CA ASN A 76 -11.91 -18.49 6.52
C ASN A 76 -13.31 -18.02 6.93
N SER A 77 -13.78 -18.46 8.09
CA SER A 77 -15.12 -18.12 8.62
C SER A 77 -15.14 -16.73 9.28
N TYR A 78 -14.80 -15.68 8.52
CA TYR A 78 -14.88 -14.30 8.96
C TYR A 78 -16.34 -13.82 9.03
N GLN A 79 -16.62 -12.91 9.95
CA GLN A 79 -17.96 -12.37 10.17
C GLN A 79 -18.27 -11.18 9.25
N HIS A 80 -17.26 -10.40 8.86
CA HIS A 80 -17.42 -9.25 7.98
C HIS A 80 -17.18 -9.67 6.53
N LEU A 81 -18.26 -9.72 5.76
CA LEU A 81 -18.30 -10.21 4.37
C LEU A 81 -19.24 -9.33 3.53
N ASP A 82 -19.41 -8.07 3.92
CA ASP A 82 -20.39 -7.17 3.32
C ASP A 82 -20.03 -6.85 1.85
N GLU A 83 -18.73 -6.81 1.54
CA GLU A 83 -18.20 -6.55 0.20
C GLU A 83 -17.72 -7.79 -0.56
N GLY A 84 -17.74 -8.97 0.08
CA GLY A 84 -17.29 -10.23 -0.53
C GLY A 84 -16.39 -11.06 0.38
N LYS A 85 -15.80 -12.12 -0.17
CA LYS A 85 -14.93 -13.03 0.59
C LYS A 85 -13.60 -12.40 0.98
N ASP A 86 -13.15 -11.39 0.24
CA ASP A 86 -11.89 -10.69 0.44
C ASP A 86 -11.99 -9.46 1.37
N ASP A 87 -13.20 -9.10 1.79
CA ASP A 87 -13.51 -7.93 2.64
C ASP A 87 -12.71 -7.92 3.96
N MET A 88 -13.05 -8.78 4.92
CA MET A 88 -12.29 -8.88 6.18
C MET A 88 -10.81 -9.25 5.97
N PRO A 89 -10.43 -10.18 5.07
CA PRO A 89 -9.01 -10.44 4.79
C PRO A 89 -8.24 -9.18 4.40
N ALA A 90 -8.80 -8.29 3.58
CA ALA A 90 -8.11 -7.09 3.15
C ALA A 90 -7.92 -6.10 4.30
N HIS A 91 -8.91 -5.93 5.17
CA HIS A 91 -8.78 -5.15 6.41
C HIS A 91 -7.72 -5.70 7.36
N ALA A 92 -7.69 -7.02 7.56
CA ALA A 92 -6.69 -7.67 8.41
C ALA A 92 -5.28 -7.51 7.82
N LYS A 93 -5.10 -7.75 6.52
CA LYS A 93 -3.84 -7.51 5.79
C LYS A 93 -3.38 -6.06 5.86
N CYS A 94 -4.31 -5.10 5.83
CA CYS A 94 -3.99 -3.68 5.98
C CYS A 94 -3.46 -3.32 7.38
N SER A 95 -3.80 -4.11 8.40
CA SER A 95 -3.41 -3.87 9.79
C SER A 95 -2.07 -4.50 10.18
N LEU A 96 -1.52 -5.37 9.32
CA LEU A 96 -0.23 -6.05 9.48
C LEU A 96 0.91 -5.24 8.83
#